data_AF-A0AAW6ZD49-F1
#
_entry.id   AF-A0AAW6ZD49-F1
#
_cell.length_a   1.000
_cell.length_b   1.000
_cell.length_c   1.000
_cell.angle_alpha   90.00
_cell.angle_beta   90.00
_cell.angle_gamma   90.00
#
_symmetry.space_group_name_H-M   'P 1'
#
loop_
_entity.id
_entity.type
_entity.pdbx_description
1 polymer ?
#
loop_
_entity_poly.entity_id
_entity_poly.type
_entity_poly.pdbx_seq_one_letter_code
_entity_poly.pdbx_strand_id
1 'polypeptide(L)'
;MECGKDRVLKKLSALIAVLGSFALAACYPSSENKEEVEMDNQIPITGFERNIKIDLDGTLLSVPYGYLAGSSRNSATRWMSDEEKIYKGGRFDIYVHAKRKGDSWILEPFNRKNKDKFVKALKDGLPMIDTISIQKNSECLLDPKYLKKMILRYGSKEITSSKDYKAYERFNEEPFYHEFNYIRDDENPVRIQVRDDGRKNGKRLNEPHFSIAVDSCINGLSVDYYPSISAHEYGNFSKQPSQQELIEYHLKIEKLIKSFIK
;
A
#
# COMPACT_ATOMS: atom_id res chain seq x y z
N MET A 1 -31.08 27.12 -21.80
CA MET A 1 -30.73 25.72 -22.06
C MET A 1 -29.24 25.56 -21.82
N GLU A 2 -28.82 25.49 -20.55
CA GLU A 2 -27.44 25.16 -20.16
C GLU A 2 -27.53 24.33 -18.88
N CYS A 3 -27.76 23.03 -19.07
CA CYS A 3 -27.89 22.07 -17.98
C CYS A 3 -27.17 20.79 -18.44
N GLY A 4 -25.92 20.60 -18.00
CA GLY A 4 -25.19 19.38 -18.35
C GLY A 4 -23.72 19.34 -17.92
N LYS A 5 -22.97 20.45 -18.06
CA LYS A 5 -21.52 20.45 -17.76
C LYS A 5 -21.19 20.74 -16.29
N ASP A 6 -21.88 21.67 -15.63
CA ASP A 6 -21.55 22.08 -14.26
C ASP A 6 -21.90 21.03 -13.19
N ARG A 7 -22.89 20.17 -13.45
CA ARG A 7 -23.28 19.10 -12.51
C ARG A 7 -22.27 17.95 -12.50
N VAL A 8 -21.57 17.72 -13.62
CA VAL A 8 -20.50 16.72 -13.76
C VAL A 8 -19.20 17.25 -13.16
N LEU A 9 -18.87 18.53 -13.37
CA LEU A 9 -17.70 19.15 -12.74
C LEU A 9 -17.83 19.21 -11.21
N LYS A 10 -19.00 19.58 -10.66
CA LYS A 10 -19.19 19.55 -9.19
C LYS A 10 -19.11 18.13 -8.60
N LYS A 11 -19.52 17.10 -9.35
CA LYS A 11 -19.36 15.70 -8.92
C LYS A 11 -17.91 15.21 -9.03
N LEU A 12 -17.13 15.65 -10.03
CA LEU A 12 -15.70 15.34 -10.13
C LEU A 12 -14.87 16.10 -9.10
N SER A 13 -15.20 17.36 -8.81
CA SER A 13 -14.56 18.14 -7.75
C SER A 13 -14.90 17.60 -6.36
N ALA A 14 -16.09 17.04 -6.16
CA ALA A 14 -16.42 16.28 -4.96
C ALA A 14 -15.64 14.96 -4.89
N LEU A 15 -15.41 14.27 -6.02
CA LEU A 15 -14.59 13.04 -6.06
C LEU A 15 -13.10 13.32 -5.79
N ILE A 16 -12.59 14.48 -6.23
CA ILE A 16 -11.20 14.92 -5.98
C ILE A 16 -11.06 15.51 -4.56
N ALA A 17 -12.11 16.13 -3.99
CA ALA A 17 -12.12 16.56 -2.60
C ALA A 17 -12.26 15.39 -1.60
N VAL A 18 -12.76 14.23 -2.03
CA VAL A 18 -12.77 12.99 -1.23
C VAL A 18 -11.36 12.39 -1.08
N LEU A 19 -10.37 12.81 -1.88
CA LEU A 19 -8.97 12.39 -1.73
C LEU A 19 -8.14 13.31 -0.81
N GLY A 20 -8.74 14.39 -0.29
CA GLY A 20 -8.03 15.44 0.47
C GLY A 20 -8.27 15.45 1.97
N SER A 21 -8.92 14.45 2.56
CA SER A 21 -9.16 14.38 4.01
C SER A 21 -9.27 12.94 4.47
N PHE A 22 -8.16 12.20 4.39
CA PHE A 22 -7.99 11.00 5.20
C PHE A 22 -7.70 11.43 6.64
N ALA A 23 -8.76 11.71 7.39
CA ALA A 23 -8.71 11.45 8.81
C ALA A 23 -8.39 9.95 8.97
N LEU A 24 -7.28 9.66 9.64
CA LEU A 24 -6.83 8.33 10.04
C LEU A 24 -7.90 7.68 10.95
N ALA A 25 -8.96 7.17 10.35
CA ALA A 25 -9.70 6.06 10.90
C ALA A 25 -8.90 4.81 10.51
N ALA A 26 -8.02 4.36 11.41
CA ALA A 26 -7.53 2.99 11.38
C ALA A 26 -8.77 2.09 11.31
N CYS A 27 -9.07 1.59 10.12
CA CYS A 27 -10.24 0.77 9.89
C CYS A 27 -9.94 -0.59 10.48
N TYR A 28 -10.48 -0.78 11.68
CA TYR A 28 -10.87 -2.08 12.20
C TYR A 28 -11.58 -2.91 11.11
N PRO A 29 -11.65 -4.24 11.26
CA PRO A 29 -12.69 -5.01 10.57
C PRO A 29 -14.03 -4.29 10.74
N SER A 30 -14.78 -4.16 9.65
CA SER A 30 -15.97 -3.32 9.52
C SER A 30 -16.88 -3.38 10.76
N SER A 31 -17.41 -2.21 11.10
CA SER A 31 -18.11 -1.79 12.32
C SER A 31 -19.40 -2.55 12.73
N GLU A 32 -19.51 -3.86 12.55
CA GLU A 32 -20.68 -4.62 13.01
C GLU A 32 -20.50 -5.35 14.34
N ASN A 33 -19.26 -5.59 14.81
CA ASN A 33 -19.03 -6.15 16.14
C ASN A 33 -17.91 -5.36 16.84
N LYS A 34 -18.27 -4.57 17.87
CA LYS A 34 -17.31 -4.00 18.83
C LYS A 34 -16.80 -5.10 19.75
N GLU A 35 -16.09 -6.08 19.18
CA GLU A 35 -15.42 -7.10 19.97
C GLU A 35 -14.35 -6.43 20.84
N GLU A 36 -14.38 -6.73 22.14
CA GLU A 36 -13.36 -6.26 23.06
C GLU A 36 -12.00 -6.85 22.66
N VAL A 37 -11.01 -5.98 22.50
CA VAL A 37 -9.65 -6.35 22.11
C VAL A 37 -8.79 -6.27 23.36
N GLU A 38 -8.20 -7.39 23.77
CA GLU A 38 -7.29 -7.41 24.89
C GLU A 38 -5.99 -6.70 24.51
N MET A 39 -5.54 -5.79 25.39
CA MET A 39 -4.34 -5.01 25.17
C MET A 39 -3.51 -4.85 26.44
N ASP A 40 -2.21 -5.10 26.34
CA ASP A 40 -1.24 -4.91 27.40
C ASP A 40 -0.30 -3.72 27.13
N ASN A 41 0.64 -3.47 28.04
CA ASN A 41 1.63 -2.40 27.96
C ASN A 41 3.02 -2.90 27.49
N GLN A 42 3.13 -4.13 27.00
CA GLN A 42 4.41 -4.68 26.56
C GLN A 42 4.70 -4.23 25.12
N ILE A 43 5.50 -3.17 25.04
CA ILE A 43 5.92 -2.56 23.77
C ILE A 43 6.88 -3.50 23.03
N PRO A 44 6.72 -3.69 21.70
CA PRO A 44 7.61 -4.56 20.94
C PRO A 44 9.09 -4.17 20.98
N ILE A 45 9.94 -5.16 21.24
CA ILE A 45 11.40 -5.01 21.23
C ILE A 45 11.94 -5.30 19.83
N THR A 46 11.43 -6.36 19.22
CA THR A 46 11.73 -6.89 17.88
C THR A 46 10.53 -6.84 16.95
N GLY A 47 9.30 -6.86 17.49
CA GLY A 47 8.06 -6.93 16.72
C GLY A 47 7.53 -8.35 16.52
N PHE A 48 8.30 -9.37 16.95
CA PHE A 48 8.02 -10.79 16.74
C PHE A 48 7.80 -11.57 18.04
N GLU A 49 7.69 -10.88 19.18
CA GLU A 49 7.51 -11.53 20.49
C GLU A 49 6.23 -12.37 20.58
N ARG A 50 5.21 -12.02 19.81
CA ARG A 50 3.91 -12.69 19.79
C ARG A 50 3.22 -12.56 18.43
N ASN A 51 2.25 -13.43 18.18
CA ASN A 51 1.42 -13.39 16.98
C ASN A 51 -0.06 -13.21 17.30
N ILE A 52 -0.73 -12.38 16.52
CA ILE A 52 -2.18 -12.20 16.56
C ILE A 52 -2.83 -13.03 15.46
N LYS A 53 -3.83 -13.84 15.82
CA LYS A 53 -4.58 -14.67 14.88
C LYS A 53 -5.71 -13.84 14.27
N ILE A 54 -5.74 -13.73 12.94
CA ILE A 54 -6.77 -13.01 12.20
C ILE A 54 -7.40 -13.98 11.21
N ASP A 55 -8.72 -14.12 11.25
CA ASP A 55 -9.48 -14.84 10.24
C ASP A 55 -10.07 -13.83 9.25
N LEU A 56 -9.46 -13.80 8.06
CA LEU A 56 -9.96 -13.01 6.93
C LEU A 56 -10.92 -13.87 6.12
N ASP A 57 -12.22 -13.74 6.37
CA ASP A 57 -13.32 -14.45 5.69
C ASP A 57 -13.00 -15.93 5.36
N GLY A 58 -12.48 -16.68 6.34
CA GLY A 58 -12.14 -18.10 6.25
C GLY A 58 -10.66 -18.39 5.91
N THR A 59 -9.81 -17.38 5.77
CA THR A 59 -8.36 -17.54 5.65
C THR A 59 -7.71 -17.14 6.98
N LEU A 60 -7.14 -18.12 7.70
CA LEU A 60 -6.47 -17.87 8.96
C LEU A 60 -5.04 -17.35 8.74
N LEU A 61 -4.75 -16.19 9.33
CA LEU A 61 -3.44 -15.57 9.37
C LEU A 61 -2.91 -15.50 10.80
N SER A 62 -1.60 -15.57 10.93
CA SER A 62 -0.86 -15.41 12.18
C SER A 62 0.17 -14.30 11.99
N VAL A 63 -0.18 -13.10 12.44
CA VAL A 63 0.57 -11.89 12.13
C VAL A 63 1.40 -11.47 13.35
N PRO A 64 2.73 -11.29 13.22
CA PRO A 64 3.53 -10.71 14.27
C PRO A 64 2.99 -9.33 14.62
N TYR A 65 2.62 -9.14 15.88
CA TYR A 65 1.91 -7.94 16.33
C TYR A 65 2.65 -6.62 16.06
N GLY A 66 3.97 -6.64 15.89
CA GLY A 66 4.75 -5.44 15.52
C GLY A 66 4.40 -4.89 14.14
N TYR A 67 3.80 -5.70 13.25
CA TYR A 67 3.25 -5.24 11.97
C TYR A 67 1.86 -4.61 12.11
N LEU A 68 1.19 -4.75 13.27
CA LEU A 68 -0.15 -4.24 13.54
C LEU A 68 -0.11 -2.88 14.27
N ALA A 69 0.89 -2.05 13.97
CA ALA A 69 1.14 -0.79 14.69
C ALA A 69 -0.06 0.18 14.66
N GLY A 70 -0.86 0.20 13.60
CA GLY A 70 -2.10 0.99 13.53
C GLY A 70 -3.21 0.53 14.46
N SER A 71 -3.14 -0.70 15.00
CA SER A 71 -4.06 -1.20 16.02
C SER A 71 -3.60 -0.86 17.44
N SER A 72 -2.40 -0.29 17.61
CA SER A 72 -1.91 0.12 18.93
C SER A 72 -2.68 1.32 19.48
N ARG A 73 -2.67 1.49 20.81
CA ARG A 73 -3.32 2.62 21.50
C ARG A 73 -2.31 3.47 22.28
N ASN A 74 -2.73 4.68 22.65
CA ASN A 74 -1.97 5.60 23.48
C ASN A 74 -0.55 5.85 22.93
N SER A 75 -0.46 6.24 21.65
CA SER A 75 0.82 6.50 20.96
C SER A 75 1.76 5.28 20.97
N ALA A 76 1.22 4.11 20.59
CA ALA A 76 1.95 2.85 20.52
C ALA A 76 2.54 2.35 21.84
N THR A 77 1.88 2.65 22.97
CA THR A 77 2.25 2.11 24.30
C THR A 77 1.38 0.93 24.72
N ARG A 78 0.22 0.74 24.09
CA ARG A 78 -0.66 -0.40 24.31
C ARG A 78 -0.85 -1.23 23.05
N TRP A 79 -0.69 -2.54 23.16
CA TRP A 79 -0.63 -3.46 22.02
C TRP A 79 -1.56 -4.65 22.23
N MET A 80 -2.09 -5.19 21.13
CA MET A 80 -2.90 -6.41 21.16
C MET A 80 -2.11 -7.54 21.81
N SER A 81 -2.72 -8.24 22.78
CA SER A 81 -2.02 -9.21 23.64
C SER A 81 -2.56 -10.63 23.57
N ASP A 82 -3.82 -10.83 23.19
CA ASP A 82 -4.45 -12.16 23.16
C ASP A 82 -4.03 -12.94 21.89
N GLU A 83 -3.17 -13.94 22.09
CA GLU A 83 -2.66 -14.85 21.04
C GLU A 83 -3.62 -16.02 20.75
N GLU A 84 -4.61 -16.26 21.61
CA GLU A 84 -5.56 -17.36 21.45
C GLU A 84 -6.82 -16.95 20.72
N LYS A 85 -7.28 -15.71 20.92
CA LYS A 85 -8.41 -15.16 20.20
C LYS A 85 -8.13 -15.03 18.70
N ILE A 86 -9.12 -15.44 17.91
CA ILE A 86 -9.15 -15.28 16.46
C ILE A 86 -10.02 -14.07 16.15
N TYR A 87 -9.38 -12.99 15.69
CA TYR A 87 -10.07 -11.76 15.30
C TYR A 87 -10.63 -11.93 13.89
N LYS A 88 -11.94 -11.78 13.72
CA LYS A 88 -12.61 -11.95 12.42
C LYS A 88 -12.77 -10.62 11.70
N GLY A 89 -12.63 -10.63 10.38
CA GLY A 89 -12.78 -9.42 9.56
C GLY A 89 -12.70 -9.66 8.07
N GLY A 90 -13.14 -8.67 7.28
CA GLY A 90 -12.96 -8.68 5.82
C GLY A 90 -11.68 -7.98 5.33
N ARG A 91 -11.03 -7.17 6.19
CA ARG A 91 -9.83 -6.39 5.87
C ARG A 91 -9.03 -6.08 7.13
N PHE A 92 -7.70 -6.00 7.00
CA PHE A 92 -6.81 -5.36 7.97
C PHE A 92 -5.62 -4.69 7.27
N ASP A 93 -4.91 -3.84 8.00
CA ASP A 93 -3.72 -3.16 7.50
C ASP A 93 -2.47 -3.60 8.30
N ILE A 94 -1.35 -3.80 7.61
CA ILE A 94 -0.02 -3.92 8.22
C ILE A 94 0.82 -2.68 7.95
N TYR A 95 1.78 -2.42 8.82
CA TYR A 95 2.64 -1.25 8.79
C TYR A 95 4.10 -1.67 8.75
N VAL A 96 4.84 -1.19 7.76
CA VAL A 96 6.25 -1.57 7.56
C VAL A 96 7.16 -0.35 7.49
N HIS A 97 8.30 -0.45 8.14
CA HIS A 97 9.42 0.46 7.93
C HIS A 97 10.38 -0.17 6.92
N ALA A 98 10.42 0.38 5.71
CA ALA A 98 11.33 -0.06 4.67
C ALA A 98 12.70 0.62 4.78
N LYS A 99 13.78 -0.14 4.58
CA LYS A 99 15.13 0.39 4.46
C LYS A 99 16.02 -0.50 3.60
N ARG A 100 17.12 0.06 3.10
CA ARG A 100 18.17 -0.72 2.43
C ARG A 100 19.09 -1.45 3.39
N LYS A 101 19.53 -2.63 2.97
CA LYS A 101 20.72 -3.31 3.47
C LYS A 101 21.52 -3.81 2.28
N GLY A 102 22.57 -3.07 1.91
CA GLY A 102 23.22 -3.23 0.61
C GLY A 102 22.20 -2.97 -0.50
N ASP A 103 22.19 -3.84 -1.51
CA ASP A 103 21.33 -3.69 -2.70
C ASP A 103 19.90 -4.22 -2.50
N SER A 104 19.52 -4.62 -1.28
CA SER A 104 18.22 -5.24 -1.00
C SER A 104 17.36 -4.46 0.00
N TRP A 105 16.04 -4.55 -0.17
CA TRP A 105 15.05 -4.04 0.78
C TRP A 105 14.88 -4.95 1.99
N ILE A 106 14.74 -4.32 3.16
CA ILE A 106 14.27 -4.92 4.40
C ILE A 106 12.99 -4.22 4.83
N LEU A 107 11.99 -5.01 5.19
CA LEU A 107 10.71 -4.56 5.72
C LEU A 107 10.64 -4.90 7.21
N GLU A 108 10.79 -3.91 8.07
CA GLU A 108 10.80 -4.11 9.51
C GLU A 108 9.43 -3.81 10.13
N PRO A 109 8.96 -4.63 11.10
CA PRO A 109 7.85 -4.24 11.94
C PRO A 109 8.30 -3.15 12.93
N PHE A 110 7.36 -2.65 13.73
CA PHE A 110 7.68 -1.85 14.91
C PHE A 110 8.64 -2.62 15.82
N ASN A 111 9.73 -1.97 16.23
CA ASN A 111 10.71 -2.50 17.16
C ASN A 111 11.41 -1.36 17.92
N ARG A 112 12.23 -1.71 18.91
CA ARG A 112 12.92 -0.73 19.77
C ARG A 112 13.79 0.27 19.00
N LYS A 113 14.34 -0.12 17.84
CA LYS A 113 15.23 0.73 17.04
C LYS A 113 14.48 1.72 16.15
N ASN A 114 13.31 1.34 15.64
CA ASN A 114 12.53 2.16 14.70
C ASN A 114 11.23 2.74 15.30
N LYS A 115 10.93 2.48 16.58
CA LYS A 115 9.69 2.91 17.26
C LYS A 115 9.35 4.39 17.05
N ASP A 116 10.32 5.29 17.11
CA ASP A 116 10.06 6.73 17.04
C ASP A 116 9.60 7.13 15.63
N LYS A 117 10.05 6.41 14.60
CA LYS A 117 9.56 6.58 13.21
C LYS A 117 8.10 6.15 13.09
N PHE A 118 7.74 5.02 13.69
CA PHE A 118 6.35 4.56 13.73
C PHE A 118 5.43 5.52 14.49
N VAL A 119 5.81 5.92 15.71
CA VAL A 119 5.01 6.84 16.51
C VAL A 119 4.81 8.17 15.78
N LYS A 120 5.87 8.70 15.17
CA LYS A 120 5.78 9.94 14.38
C LYS A 120 4.91 9.75 13.14
N ALA A 121 5.10 8.68 12.38
CA ALA A 121 4.31 8.42 11.18
C ALA A 121 2.81 8.22 11.48
N LEU A 122 2.47 7.48 12.54
CA LEU A 122 1.08 7.26 12.95
C LEU A 122 0.41 8.53 13.45
N LYS A 123 1.17 9.44 14.07
CA LYS A 123 0.64 10.73 14.58
C LYS A 123 0.50 11.77 13.47
N ASP A 124 1.53 11.90 12.63
CA ASP A 124 1.69 13.02 11.70
C ASP A 124 1.35 12.63 10.25
N GLY A 125 1.05 11.36 9.97
CA GLY A 125 0.73 10.87 8.63
C GLY A 125 1.90 10.89 7.65
N LEU A 126 3.14 10.71 8.15
CA LEU A 126 4.36 10.85 7.34
C LEU A 126 4.66 9.59 6.52
N PRO A 127 5.26 9.73 5.31
CA PRO A 127 5.59 8.62 4.41
C PRO A 127 6.77 7.75 4.87
N MET A 128 7.09 7.77 6.16
CA MET A 128 8.20 7.00 6.75
C MET A 128 7.83 5.55 7.04
N ILE A 129 6.54 5.22 7.00
CA ILE A 129 5.97 3.88 7.24
C ILE A 129 4.97 3.62 6.13
N ASP A 130 5.14 2.52 5.40
CA ASP A 130 4.19 2.12 4.37
C ASP A 130 3.05 1.33 5.04
N THR A 131 1.82 1.66 4.67
CA THR A 131 0.62 0.92 5.08
C THR A 131 0.23 -0.01 3.94
N ILE A 132 0.07 -1.30 4.26
CA ILE A 132 -0.31 -2.34 3.30
C ILE A 132 -1.64 -2.91 3.72
N SER A 133 -2.65 -2.71 2.87
CA SER A 133 -3.99 -3.19 3.10
C SER A 133 -4.15 -4.60 2.56
N ILE A 134 -4.68 -5.49 3.40
CA ILE A 134 -4.89 -6.90 3.09
C ILE A 134 -6.36 -7.20 3.32
N GLN A 135 -7.03 -7.68 2.29
CA GLN A 135 -8.43 -8.03 2.37
C GLN A 135 -8.69 -9.33 1.62
N LYS A 136 -9.67 -10.09 2.10
CA LYS A 136 -10.19 -11.23 1.34
C LYS A 136 -11.40 -10.74 0.57
N ASN A 137 -11.20 -10.50 -0.72
CA ASN A 137 -12.33 -10.36 -1.63
C ASN A 137 -12.79 -11.76 -2.05
N SER A 138 -14.07 -11.92 -2.38
CA SER A 138 -14.56 -13.16 -3.01
C SER A 138 -13.79 -13.50 -4.29
N GLU A 139 -13.21 -12.49 -4.96
CA GLU A 139 -12.31 -12.62 -6.09
C GLU A 139 -11.23 -11.51 -6.07
N CYS A 140 -9.99 -11.85 -6.40
CA CYS A 140 -8.95 -10.89 -6.74
C CYS A 140 -9.46 -9.91 -7.81
N LEU A 141 -9.60 -8.62 -7.49
CA LEU A 141 -10.15 -7.62 -8.42
C LEU A 141 -9.18 -7.23 -9.56
N LEU A 142 -7.93 -7.68 -9.47
CA LEU A 142 -6.93 -7.47 -10.51
C LEU A 142 -7.10 -8.53 -11.61
N ASP A 143 -7.69 -8.13 -12.74
CA ASP A 143 -7.66 -8.88 -13.99
C ASP A 143 -6.58 -8.29 -14.91
N PRO A 144 -5.39 -8.92 -15.03
CA PRO A 144 -4.30 -8.41 -15.85
C PRO A 144 -4.66 -8.29 -17.33
N LYS A 145 -5.55 -9.14 -17.85
CA LYS A 145 -5.98 -9.13 -19.26
C LYS A 145 -6.86 -7.93 -19.54
N TYR A 146 -7.85 -7.68 -18.67
CA TYR A 146 -8.68 -6.49 -18.76
C TYR A 146 -7.84 -5.22 -18.57
N LEU A 147 -6.95 -5.20 -17.57
CA LEU A 147 -6.05 -4.09 -17.31
C LEU A 147 -5.17 -3.77 -18.52
N LYS A 148 -4.53 -4.78 -19.12
CA LYS A 148 -3.74 -4.62 -20.35
C LYS A 148 -4.55 -4.00 -21.47
N LYS A 149 -5.77 -4.49 -21.71
CA LYS A 149 -6.66 -3.94 -22.74
C LYS A 149 -6.96 -2.46 -22.49
N MET A 150 -7.21 -2.08 -21.24
CA MET A 150 -7.49 -0.70 -20.86
C MET A 150 -6.27 0.21 -21.02
N ILE A 151 -5.09 -0.22 -20.55
CA ILE A 151 -3.84 0.53 -20.66
C ILE A 151 -3.49 0.81 -22.12
N LEU A 152 -3.58 -0.19 -23.00
CA LEU A 152 -3.34 0.00 -24.44
C LEU A 152 -4.38 0.92 -25.08
N ARG A 153 -5.66 0.81 -24.70
CA ARG A 153 -6.73 1.69 -25.19
C ARG A 153 -6.51 3.16 -24.82
N TYR A 154 -5.87 3.43 -23.69
CA TYR A 154 -5.52 4.78 -23.26
C TYR A 154 -4.23 5.33 -23.89
N GLY A 155 -3.61 4.59 -24.80
CA GLY A 155 -2.48 5.06 -25.60
C GLY A 155 -1.11 4.74 -24.99
N SER A 156 -1.04 3.88 -23.97
CA SER A 156 0.24 3.37 -23.47
C SER A 156 0.89 2.44 -24.50
N LYS A 157 2.22 2.43 -24.54
CA LYS A 157 3.03 1.57 -25.41
C LYS A 157 3.77 0.54 -24.57
N GLU A 158 3.86 -0.70 -25.05
CA GLU A 158 4.70 -1.72 -24.41
C GLU A 158 6.18 -1.32 -24.54
N ILE A 159 6.93 -1.45 -23.46
CA ILE A 159 8.37 -1.16 -23.38
C ILE A 159 9.13 -2.40 -22.88
N THR A 160 10.46 -2.38 -23.02
CA THR A 160 11.32 -3.44 -22.50
C THR A 160 11.15 -3.57 -20.98
N SER A 161 11.14 -4.81 -20.49
CA SER A 161 10.82 -5.16 -19.11
C SER A 161 11.67 -6.34 -18.64
N SER A 162 11.70 -6.58 -17.33
CA SER A 162 12.19 -7.84 -16.75
C SER A 162 11.38 -9.05 -17.22
N LYS A 163 11.98 -10.24 -17.14
CA LYS A 163 11.48 -11.49 -17.76
C LYS A 163 10.02 -11.82 -17.44
N ASP A 164 9.61 -11.64 -16.18
CA ASP A 164 8.31 -12.07 -15.68
C ASP A 164 7.26 -10.93 -15.68
N TYR A 165 7.65 -9.74 -16.13
CA TYR A 165 6.78 -8.56 -16.15
C TYR A 165 6.59 -8.06 -17.58
N LYS A 166 5.40 -7.52 -17.83
CA LYS A 166 5.14 -6.64 -18.97
C LYS A 166 5.15 -5.20 -18.48
N ALA A 167 5.84 -4.33 -19.22
CA ALA A 167 5.93 -2.92 -18.89
C ALA A 167 5.26 -2.08 -19.98
N TYR A 168 4.54 -1.04 -19.55
CA TYR A 168 3.88 -0.10 -20.45
C TYR A 168 4.15 1.32 -19.99
N GLU A 169 4.45 2.20 -20.94
CA GLU A 169 4.65 3.62 -20.71
C GLU A 169 3.59 4.43 -21.43
N ARG A 170 3.04 5.41 -20.72
CA ARG A 170 2.20 6.46 -21.30
C ARG A 170 2.87 7.79 -21.04
N PHE A 171 3.20 8.47 -22.12
CA PHE A 171 3.76 9.80 -22.08
C PHE A 171 2.94 10.73 -22.98
N ASN A 172 2.65 11.91 -22.47
CA ASN A 172 2.16 13.03 -23.26
C ASN A 172 2.87 14.30 -22.78
N GLU A 173 3.28 15.15 -23.71
CA GLU A 173 3.97 16.40 -23.36
C GLU A 173 2.96 17.48 -22.95
N GLU A 174 1.84 17.60 -23.67
CA GLU A 174 0.79 18.57 -23.38
C GLU A 174 -0.62 18.00 -23.58
N PRO A 175 -1.47 17.92 -22.53
CA PRO A 175 -1.11 18.09 -21.12
C PRO A 175 -0.05 17.06 -20.68
N PHE A 176 1.01 17.52 -20.00
CA PHE A 176 2.03 16.67 -19.37
C PHE A 176 1.40 15.54 -18.56
N TYR A 177 1.79 14.32 -18.92
CA TYR A 177 1.40 13.08 -18.28
C TYR A 177 2.53 12.08 -18.48
N HIS A 178 3.00 11.46 -17.41
CA HIS A 178 3.99 10.40 -17.49
C HIS A 178 3.66 9.28 -16.50
N GLU A 179 3.46 8.08 -17.02
CA GLU A 179 3.09 6.92 -16.23
C GLU A 179 3.74 5.66 -16.78
N PHE A 180 4.20 4.81 -15.85
CA PHE A 180 4.65 3.46 -16.11
C PHE A 180 3.73 2.46 -15.40
N ASN A 181 3.43 1.35 -16.06
CA ASN A 181 2.76 0.22 -15.44
C ASN A 181 3.62 -1.04 -15.64
N TYR A 182 3.94 -1.72 -14.56
CA TYR A 182 4.60 -3.03 -14.57
C TYR A 182 3.60 -4.08 -14.12
N ILE A 183 3.34 -5.08 -14.96
CA ILE A 183 2.28 -6.07 -14.74
C ILE A 183 2.89 -7.47 -14.78
N ARG A 184 2.66 -8.25 -13.73
CA ARG A 184 2.89 -9.71 -13.72
C ARG A 184 1.53 -10.40 -13.73
N ASP A 185 1.38 -11.35 -14.65
CA ASP A 185 0.14 -12.11 -14.89
C ASP A 185 0.43 -13.59 -14.63
N ASP A 186 0.45 -13.96 -13.35
CA ASP A 186 0.64 -15.33 -12.87
C ASP A 186 -0.40 -15.64 -11.77
N GLU A 187 -0.12 -16.67 -10.94
CA GLU A 187 -0.98 -17.05 -9.82
C GLU A 187 -1.08 -15.98 -8.71
N ASN A 188 -0.14 -15.03 -8.67
CA ASN A 188 -0.12 -13.90 -7.75
C ASN A 188 0.02 -12.59 -8.55
N PRO A 189 -1.01 -12.22 -9.34
CA PRO A 189 -0.90 -11.12 -10.27
C PRO A 189 -0.64 -9.80 -9.53
N VAL A 190 0.13 -8.91 -10.15
CA VAL A 190 0.42 -7.59 -9.61
C VAL A 190 0.51 -6.55 -10.70
N ARG A 191 0.03 -5.34 -10.38
CA ARG A 191 0.27 -4.11 -11.09
C ARG A 191 1.03 -3.14 -10.18
N ILE A 192 2.19 -2.69 -10.63
CA ILE A 192 2.92 -1.57 -10.04
C ILE A 192 2.79 -0.39 -10.99
N GLN A 193 2.04 0.63 -10.58
CA GLN A 193 1.90 1.89 -11.30
C GLN A 193 2.87 2.92 -10.72
N VAL A 194 3.63 3.60 -11.58
CA VAL A 194 4.47 4.74 -11.23
C VAL A 194 3.99 5.93 -12.03
N ARG A 195 3.74 7.06 -11.38
CA ARG A 195 3.22 8.26 -12.04
C ARG A 195 4.04 9.48 -11.66
N ASP A 196 4.36 10.32 -12.64
CA ASP A 196 4.84 11.68 -12.39
C ASP A 196 3.64 12.60 -12.10
N ASP A 197 3.43 12.86 -10.81
CA ASP A 197 2.51 13.85 -10.28
C ASP A 197 3.13 15.25 -10.20
N GLY A 198 4.17 15.51 -10.99
CA GLY A 198 4.87 16.79 -11.16
C GLY A 198 3.98 17.91 -11.73
N ARG A 199 2.71 17.99 -11.32
CA ARG A 199 1.76 19.04 -11.62
C ARG A 199 1.06 19.52 -10.36
N LYS A 200 0.96 20.84 -10.20
CA LYS A 200 0.10 21.48 -9.21
C LYS A 200 -0.73 22.55 -9.88
N ASN A 201 -2.05 22.54 -9.67
CA ASN A 201 -3.00 23.48 -10.29
C ASN A 201 -2.87 23.59 -11.83
N GLY A 202 -2.62 22.45 -12.49
CA GLY A 202 -2.49 22.39 -13.96
C GLY A 202 -1.15 22.85 -14.53
N LYS A 203 -0.20 23.32 -13.70
CA LYS A 203 1.16 23.70 -14.12
C LYS A 203 2.15 22.61 -13.75
N ARG A 204 3.11 22.35 -14.64
CA ARG A 204 4.25 21.46 -14.37
C ARG A 204 5.11 22.05 -13.24
N LEU A 205 5.53 21.21 -12.32
CA LEU A 205 6.50 21.54 -11.28
C LEU A 205 7.90 21.63 -11.89
N ASN A 206 8.78 22.39 -11.24
CA ASN A 206 10.18 22.50 -11.67
C ASN A 206 10.92 21.16 -11.48
N GLU A 207 10.50 20.36 -10.50
CA GLU A 207 10.99 19.02 -10.25
C GLU A 207 9.86 18.00 -10.42
N PRO A 208 10.12 16.83 -11.02
CA PRO A 208 9.18 15.70 -11.03
C PRO A 208 8.72 15.33 -9.63
N HIS A 209 7.58 14.67 -9.52
CA HIS A 209 7.11 14.11 -8.24
C HIS A 209 6.50 12.73 -8.48
N PHE A 210 7.25 11.68 -8.19
CA PHE A 210 6.82 10.32 -8.47
C PHE A 210 5.98 9.73 -7.33
N SER A 211 4.78 9.28 -7.66
CA SER A 211 3.97 8.43 -6.79
C SER A 211 3.92 7.00 -7.33
N ILE A 212 3.70 6.06 -6.41
CA ILE A 212 3.64 4.63 -6.72
C ILE A 212 2.37 4.07 -6.09
N ALA A 213 1.63 3.28 -6.86
CA ALA A 213 0.51 2.50 -6.39
C ALA A 213 0.74 1.04 -6.79
N VAL A 214 0.49 0.12 -5.86
CA VAL A 214 0.56 -1.32 -6.11
C VAL A 214 -0.78 -1.92 -5.81
N ASP A 215 -1.35 -2.59 -6.82
CA ASP A 215 -2.53 -3.42 -6.72
C ASP A 215 -2.09 -4.86 -6.97
N SER A 216 -2.36 -5.80 -6.07
CA SER A 216 -1.88 -7.17 -6.23
C SER A 216 -2.79 -8.20 -5.58
N CYS A 217 -2.59 -9.45 -5.96
CA CYS A 217 -3.23 -10.58 -5.32
C CYS A 217 -2.20 -11.62 -4.92
N ILE A 218 -2.28 -12.06 -3.66
CA ILE A 218 -1.32 -12.98 -3.05
C ILE A 218 -2.12 -14.10 -2.39
N ASN A 219 -2.03 -15.31 -2.94
CA ASN A 219 -2.77 -16.49 -2.47
C ASN A 219 -4.28 -16.22 -2.29
N GLY A 220 -4.89 -15.49 -3.23
CA GLY A 220 -6.31 -15.14 -3.19
C GLY A 220 -6.66 -13.94 -2.29
N LEU A 221 -5.70 -13.36 -1.56
CA LEU A 221 -5.89 -12.12 -0.82
C LEU A 221 -5.60 -10.93 -1.74
N SER A 222 -6.46 -9.91 -1.72
CA SER A 222 -6.16 -8.62 -2.35
C SER A 222 -5.24 -7.81 -1.44
N VAL A 223 -4.18 -7.28 -2.03
CA VAL A 223 -3.12 -6.57 -1.34
C VAL A 223 -2.80 -5.28 -2.09
N ASP A 224 -3.12 -4.15 -1.46
CA ASP A 224 -3.03 -2.82 -2.06
C ASP A 224 -2.21 -1.89 -1.16
N TYR A 225 -1.30 -1.11 -1.76
CA TYR A 225 -0.46 -0.18 -1.00
C TYR A 225 0.17 0.91 -1.87
N TYR A 226 0.61 2.00 -1.20
CA TYR A 226 1.31 3.13 -1.80
C TYR A 226 2.73 3.20 -1.23
N PRO A 227 3.71 2.51 -1.83
CA PRO A 227 5.04 2.45 -1.25
C PRO A 227 5.77 3.79 -1.43
N SER A 228 6.38 4.29 -0.36
CA SER A 228 7.14 5.54 -0.38
C SER A 228 8.62 5.32 -0.75
N ILE A 229 8.90 4.43 -1.71
CA ILE A 229 10.27 3.99 -2.06
C ILE A 229 11.20 5.17 -2.32
N SER A 230 10.75 6.19 -3.08
CA SER A 230 11.57 7.38 -3.35
C SER A 230 11.92 8.14 -2.07
N ALA A 231 10.95 8.30 -1.15
CA ALA A 231 11.20 8.97 0.12
C ALA A 231 12.14 8.16 1.02
N HIS A 232 11.99 6.83 1.05
CA HIS A 232 12.87 5.95 1.85
C HIS A 232 14.30 5.91 1.32
N GLU A 233 14.46 5.84 -0.01
CA GLU A 233 15.77 5.67 -0.66
C GLU A 233 16.51 6.99 -0.87
N TYR A 234 15.78 8.01 -1.33
CA TYR A 234 16.36 9.25 -1.84
C TYR A 234 16.02 10.47 -0.98
N GLY A 235 15.18 10.31 0.05
CA GLY A 235 14.76 11.39 0.94
C GLY A 235 13.81 12.41 0.29
N ASN A 236 13.33 12.15 -0.93
CA ASN A 236 12.40 13.00 -1.68
C ASN A 236 11.61 12.17 -2.70
N PHE A 237 10.64 12.77 -3.38
CA PHE A 237 9.85 12.14 -4.44
C PHE A 237 10.31 12.52 -5.86
N SER A 238 11.40 13.28 -5.99
CA SER A 238 11.85 13.84 -7.27
C SER A 238 12.56 12.80 -8.15
N LYS A 239 13.01 11.68 -7.57
CA LYS A 239 13.68 10.59 -8.31
C LYS A 239 12.74 9.42 -8.54
N GLN A 240 12.64 9.00 -9.81
CA GLN A 240 11.92 7.81 -10.23
C GLN A 240 12.68 6.55 -9.78
N PRO A 241 12.06 5.62 -9.03
CA PRO A 241 12.67 4.33 -8.75
C PRO A 241 12.75 3.48 -10.01
N SER A 242 13.81 2.69 -10.10
CA SER A 242 13.96 1.71 -11.16
C SER A 242 12.89 0.61 -11.07
N GLN A 243 12.60 -0.04 -12.20
CA GLN A 243 11.72 -1.22 -12.23
C GLN A 243 12.20 -2.30 -11.24
N GLN A 244 13.53 -2.50 -11.13
CA GLN A 244 14.09 -3.53 -10.26
C GLN A 244 13.85 -3.23 -8.77
N GLU A 245 13.98 -1.98 -8.33
CA GLU A 245 13.69 -1.58 -6.94
C GLU A 245 12.23 -1.82 -6.57
N LEU A 246 11.31 -1.50 -7.50
CA LEU A 246 9.88 -1.68 -7.32
C LEU A 246 9.49 -3.17 -7.23
N ILE A 247 10.01 -3.98 -8.16
CA ILE A 247 9.78 -5.43 -8.18
C ILE A 247 10.35 -6.06 -6.91
N GLU A 248 11.59 -5.71 -6.54
CA GLU A 248 12.23 -6.29 -5.37
C GLU A 248 11.45 -5.96 -4.09
N TYR A 249 11.00 -4.72 -3.93
CA TYR A 249 10.15 -4.32 -2.81
C TYR A 249 8.87 -5.17 -2.76
N HIS A 250 8.16 -5.30 -3.89
CA HIS A 250 6.94 -6.09 -3.96
C HIS A 250 7.17 -7.57 -3.62
N LEU A 251 8.27 -8.17 -4.09
CA LEU A 251 8.63 -9.54 -3.73
C LEU A 251 8.89 -9.73 -2.23
N LYS A 252 9.37 -8.70 -1.52
CA LYS A 252 9.49 -8.74 -0.05
C LYS A 252 8.10 -8.70 0.62
N ILE A 253 7.17 -7.90 0.10
CA ILE A 253 5.79 -7.83 0.58
C ILE A 253 5.10 -9.19 0.37
N GLU A 254 5.22 -9.76 -0.83
CA GLU A 254 4.66 -11.07 -1.15
C GLU A 254 5.18 -12.15 -0.20
N LYS A 255 6.50 -12.20 0.00
CA LYS A 255 7.12 -13.13 0.96
C LYS A 255 6.62 -12.91 2.40
N LEU A 256 6.46 -11.66 2.81
CA LEU A 256 5.98 -11.31 4.14
C LEU A 256 4.53 -11.79 4.35
N ILE A 257 3.64 -11.48 3.42
CA ILE A 257 2.22 -11.87 3.51
C ILE A 257 2.07 -13.39 3.47
N LYS A 258 2.79 -14.08 2.56
CA LYS A 258 2.82 -15.54 2.53
C LYS A 258 3.29 -16.15 3.85
N SER A 259 4.16 -15.49 4.61
CA SER A 259 4.61 -15.97 5.91
C SER A 259 3.55 -15.89 7.02
N PHE A 260 2.48 -15.11 6.82
CA PHE A 260 1.39 -15.00 7.79
C PHE A 260 0.32 -16.07 7.60
N ILE A 261 0.19 -16.60 6.38
CA ILE A 261 -0.84 -17.61 6.05
C ILE A 261 -0.43 -18.94 6.69
N LYS A 262 -1.36 -19.54 7.45
CA LYS A 262 -1.18 -20.85 8.10
C LYS A 262 -1.72 -22.00 7.27
#